data_AF-A0A0C9SVR2-F1
#
_entry.id   AF-A0A0C9SVR2-F1
#
_cell.length_a   1.000
_cell.length_b   1.000
_cell.length_c   1.000
_cell.angle_alpha   90.00
_cell.angle_beta   90.00
_cell.angle_gamma   90.00
#
_symmetry.space_group_name_H-M   'P 1'
#
loop_
_entity.id
_entity.type
_entity.pdbx_description
1 polymer ?
#
loop_
_entity_poly.entity_id
_entity_poly.type
_entity_poly.pdbx_seq_one_letter_code
_entity_poly.pdbx_strand_id
1 'polypeptide(L)'
;FSFPICILQCPYQPKPVSPSLSRHYVSVPLESPDDPPDLVIGADTVVLTHVLPSTTLEIETGTRQELLEKPISKEDNLCMLQDLNGSVCEVVTGVSLVYPILTAPGYAVKEMDEQSLVYLIGSPPHVLQAYVNNGEGFDRAGGFSVQGSVAC
;
A
#
# COMPACT_ATOMS: atom_id res chain seq x y z
N PHE A 1 -2.35 6.61 -27.33
CA PHE A 1 -1.09 7.25 -26.92
C PHE A 1 -0.82 6.83 -25.49
N SER A 2 0.15 5.94 -25.27
CA SER A 2 0.53 5.45 -23.95
C SER A 2 1.66 6.35 -23.44
N PHE A 3 1.46 7.03 -22.31
CA PHE A 3 2.51 7.81 -21.64
C PHE A 3 3.11 6.93 -20.53
N PRO A 4 4.43 6.69 -20.50
CA PRO A 4 5.02 5.74 -19.56
C PRO A 4 5.28 6.38 -18.19
N ILE A 5 4.69 5.81 -17.13
CA ILE A 5 5.20 5.96 -15.76
C ILE A 5 5.97 4.67 -15.46
N CYS A 6 7.30 4.70 -15.59
CA CYS A 6 8.12 3.51 -15.31
C CYS A 6 8.31 3.31 -13.81
N ILE A 7 7.91 2.14 -13.30
CA ILE A 7 8.13 1.74 -11.89
C ILE A 7 9.18 0.64 -11.84
N LEU A 8 10.34 0.93 -11.24
CA LEU A 8 11.41 -0.04 -11.08
C LEU A 8 11.24 -0.83 -9.78
N GLN A 9 11.31 -2.17 -9.87
CA GLN A 9 11.05 -3.12 -8.78
C GLN A 9 12.27 -3.28 -7.84
N CYS A 10 12.02 -3.34 -6.53
CA CYS A 10 13.03 -3.41 -5.45
C CYS A 10 13.31 -4.86 -4.95
N PRO A 11 14.54 -5.19 -4.54
CA PRO A 11 14.87 -6.44 -3.85
C PRO A 11 14.40 -6.50 -2.38
N TYR A 12 13.95 -7.69 -1.96
CA TYR A 12 13.41 -8.07 -0.64
C TYR A 12 14.38 -7.85 0.53
N GLN A 13 13.94 -7.22 1.64
CA GLN A 13 14.67 -7.12 2.92
C GLN A 13 13.70 -7.15 4.12
N PRO A 14 13.76 -8.17 5.01
CA PRO A 14 12.81 -8.30 6.14
C PRO A 14 13.18 -7.43 7.36
N LYS A 15 12.17 -6.82 8.02
CA LYS A 15 12.30 -6.07 9.29
C LYS A 15 11.04 -6.25 10.19
N PRO A 16 11.12 -5.98 11.51
CA PRO A 16 10.00 -6.15 12.44
C PRO A 16 9.09 -4.91 12.58
N VAL A 17 7.81 -5.15 12.93
CA VAL A 17 6.62 -4.29 12.73
C VAL A 17 6.34 -3.26 13.84
N SER A 18 5.69 -2.13 13.48
CA SER A 18 5.02 -1.18 14.37
C SER A 18 3.47 -1.23 14.24
N PRO A 19 2.68 -0.88 15.29
CA PRO A 19 1.25 -1.19 15.33
C PRO A 19 0.37 0.03 14.98
N SER A 20 0.01 0.22 13.71
CA SER A 20 -1.15 1.06 13.35
C SER A 20 -1.61 0.83 11.89
N LEU A 21 -2.50 -0.15 11.67
CA LEU A 21 -3.12 -0.39 10.35
C LEU A 21 -4.61 -0.74 10.51
N SER A 22 -5.42 -0.23 9.58
CA SER A 22 -6.87 -0.43 9.56
C SER A 22 -7.22 -1.75 8.87
N ARG A 23 -8.22 -2.49 9.37
CA ARG A 23 -8.46 -3.89 8.97
C ARG A 23 -9.58 -4.01 7.94
N HIS A 24 -9.29 -4.56 6.76
CA HIS A 24 -10.29 -5.00 5.79
C HIS A 24 -10.43 -6.52 5.80
N TYR A 25 -11.64 -7.03 6.06
CA TYR A 25 -11.97 -8.45 6.04
C TYR A 25 -12.66 -8.80 4.70
N VAL A 26 -12.09 -9.75 3.96
CA VAL A 26 -12.79 -10.40 2.84
C VAL A 26 -13.43 -11.67 3.39
N SER A 27 -14.76 -11.67 3.54
CA SER A 27 -15.52 -12.88 3.85
C SER A 27 -15.78 -13.66 2.56
N VAL A 28 -15.24 -14.88 2.48
CA VAL A 28 -15.73 -15.89 1.54
C VAL A 28 -17.16 -16.26 1.99
N PRO A 29 -18.17 -16.29 1.10
CA PRO A 29 -19.51 -16.67 1.50
C PRO A 29 -19.49 -18.08 2.11
N LEU A 30 -19.88 -18.19 3.38
CA LEU A 30 -20.01 -19.49 4.04
C LEU A 30 -21.24 -20.18 3.44
N GLU A 31 -21.05 -21.41 2.93
CA GLU A 31 -22.14 -22.25 2.44
C GLU A 31 -23.10 -22.67 3.56
N SER A 32 -22.68 -22.55 4.82
CA SER A 32 -23.44 -22.86 6.03
C SER A 32 -22.97 -22.00 7.22
N PRO A 33 -23.87 -21.40 8.03
CA PRO A 33 -23.50 -20.68 9.25
C PRO A 33 -22.94 -21.59 10.37
N ASP A 34 -23.12 -22.90 10.25
CA ASP A 34 -22.58 -23.91 11.19
C ASP A 34 -21.23 -24.48 10.72
N ASP A 35 -20.68 -23.99 9.59
CA ASP A 35 -19.41 -24.43 9.03
C ASP A 35 -18.41 -23.25 9.01
N PRO A 36 -17.63 -23.06 10.08
CA PRO A 36 -16.73 -21.93 10.14
C PRO A 36 -15.49 -22.14 9.25
N PRO A 37 -14.89 -21.06 8.71
CA PRO A 37 -13.79 -21.19 7.77
C PRO A 37 -12.52 -21.73 8.44
N ASP A 38 -11.85 -22.66 7.77
CA ASP A 38 -10.55 -23.22 8.22
C ASP A 38 -9.40 -22.21 8.20
N LEU A 39 -9.52 -21.13 7.42
CA LEU A 39 -8.53 -20.07 7.32
C LEU A 39 -9.18 -18.77 6.86
N VAL A 40 -8.91 -17.68 7.56
CA VAL A 40 -9.24 -16.31 7.12
C VAL A 40 -7.94 -15.54 6.89
N ILE A 41 -7.85 -14.87 5.75
CA ILE A 41 -6.72 -14.01 5.39
C ILE A 41 -7.23 -12.58 5.27
N GLY A 42 -6.70 -11.70 6.10
CA GLY A 42 -6.86 -10.25 5.96
C GLY A 42 -5.57 -9.64 5.45
N ALA A 43 -5.68 -8.60 4.62
CA ALA A 43 -4.52 -7.83 4.16
C ALA A 43 -4.88 -6.35 4.06
N ASP A 44 -3.92 -5.49 4.32
CA ASP A 44 -4.04 -4.04 4.17
C ASP A 44 -2.72 -3.45 3.68
N THR A 45 -2.79 -2.41 2.85
CA THR A 45 -1.62 -1.79 2.23
C THR A 45 -1.67 -0.28 2.39
N VAL A 46 -0.56 0.29 2.84
CA VAL A 46 -0.35 1.74 2.94
C VAL A 46 0.95 2.14 2.25
N VAL A 47 1.06 3.42 1.89
CA VAL A 47 2.28 4.00 1.30
C VAL A 47 2.81 5.09 2.21
N LEU A 48 4.12 5.09 2.45
CA LEU A 48 4.83 6.13 3.19
C LEU A 48 5.63 6.97 2.19
N THR A 49 5.50 8.30 2.26
CA THR A 49 6.15 9.23 1.31
C THR A 49 7.67 9.15 1.27
N HIS A 50 8.30 8.63 2.34
CA HIS A 50 9.74 8.56 2.47
C HIS A 50 10.20 7.30 3.22
N VAL A 51 11.44 6.88 2.96
CA VAL A 51 12.06 5.63 3.46
C VAL A 51 12.73 5.78 4.83
N LEU A 52 13.08 6.99 5.25
CA LEU A 52 13.74 7.20 6.54
C LEU A 52 12.72 7.10 7.68
N PRO A 53 13.14 6.67 8.89
CA PRO A 53 12.29 6.77 10.08
C PRO A 53 11.81 8.21 10.28
N SER A 54 10.53 8.40 10.64
CA SER A 54 9.92 9.74 10.76
C SER A 54 10.72 10.67 11.66
N THR A 55 11.31 10.14 12.74
CA THR A 55 12.15 10.88 13.68
C THR A 55 13.43 11.42 13.05
N THR A 56 14.08 10.68 12.15
CA THR A 56 15.28 11.16 11.44
C THR A 56 14.94 12.16 10.34
N LEU A 57 13.85 11.93 9.60
CA LEU A 57 13.38 12.80 8.53
C LEU A 57 13.04 14.21 9.01
N GLU A 58 12.27 14.30 10.09
CA GLU A 58 11.86 15.58 10.66
C GLU A 58 13.06 16.37 11.19
N ILE A 59 14.05 15.69 11.77
CA ILE A 59 15.25 16.33 12.31
C ILE A 59 16.18 16.83 11.19
N GLU A 60 16.37 16.04 10.13
CA GLU A 60 17.35 16.35 9.09
C GLU A 60 16.81 17.27 7.98
N THR A 61 15.53 17.11 7.64
CA THR A 61 14.92 17.80 6.48
C THR A 61 13.79 18.74 6.88
N GLY A 62 13.30 18.67 8.11
CA GLY A 62 12.08 19.37 8.53
C GLY A 62 10.80 18.81 7.92
N THR A 63 10.87 17.70 7.18
CA THR A 63 9.75 17.09 6.48
C THR A 63 9.21 15.92 7.30
N ARG A 64 7.89 15.86 7.47
CA ARG A 64 7.22 14.77 8.16
C ARG A 64 6.91 13.64 7.19
N GLN A 65 7.08 12.41 7.65
CA GLN A 65 6.64 11.23 6.90
C GLN A 65 5.10 11.19 6.88
N GLU A 66 4.52 11.09 5.69
CA GLU A 66 3.08 11.02 5.50
C GLU A 66 2.66 9.60 5.13
N LEU A 67 1.54 9.16 5.71
CA LEU A 67 0.89 7.89 5.39
C LEU A 67 -0.22 8.16 4.39
N LEU A 68 -0.04 7.62 3.19
CA LEU A 68 -0.96 7.75 2.08
C LEU A 68 -1.80 6.47 1.98
N GLU A 69 -3.10 6.63 2.21
CA GLU A 69 -4.12 5.62 1.92
C GLU A 69 -4.66 5.83 0.49
N LYS A 70 -5.88 5.37 0.21
CA LYS A 70 -6.53 5.58 -1.08
C LYS A 70 -6.92 7.05 -1.24
N PRO A 71 -6.74 7.65 -2.43
CA PRO A 71 -7.13 9.02 -2.67
C PRO A 71 -8.66 9.18 -2.58
N ILE A 72 -9.11 10.27 -1.96
CA ILE A 72 -10.54 10.56 -1.80
C ILE A 72 -11.14 11.28 -3.01
N SER A 73 -10.31 11.91 -3.84
CA SER A 73 -10.71 12.58 -5.08
C SER A 73 -9.62 12.53 -6.16
N LYS A 74 -9.93 13.00 -7.38
CA LYS A 74 -8.92 13.13 -8.44
C LYS A 74 -7.86 14.19 -8.12
N GLU A 75 -8.27 15.28 -7.49
CA GLU A 75 -7.39 16.35 -7.04
C GLU A 75 -6.44 15.84 -5.96
N ASP A 76 -6.96 15.04 -5.03
CA ASP A 76 -6.17 14.39 -3.98
C ASP A 76 -5.15 13.41 -4.59
N ASN A 77 -5.57 12.58 -5.55
CA ASN A 77 -4.66 11.71 -6.29
C ASN A 77 -3.55 12.51 -7.01
N LEU A 78 -3.90 13.65 -7.62
CA LEU A 78 -2.90 14.50 -8.27
C LEU A 78 -1.87 15.07 -7.29
N CYS A 79 -2.30 15.52 -6.11
CA CYS A 79 -1.40 15.99 -5.06
C CYS A 79 -0.46 14.87 -4.61
N MET A 80 -1.00 13.69 -4.28
CA MET A 80 -0.20 12.52 -3.90
C MET A 80 0.87 12.19 -4.96
N LEU A 81 0.48 12.15 -6.23
CA LEU A 81 1.42 11.86 -7.32
C LEU A 81 2.47 12.96 -7.52
N GLN A 82 2.15 14.22 -7.22
CA GLN A 82 3.12 15.32 -7.26
C GLN A 82 4.15 15.20 -6.14
N ASP A 83 3.73 14.81 -4.94
CA ASP A 83 4.61 14.63 -3.77
C ASP A 83 5.53 13.41 -3.95
N LEU A 84 5.02 12.36 -4.59
CA LEU A 84 5.79 11.16 -4.92
C LEU A 84 6.66 11.31 -6.18
N ASN A 85 6.50 12.39 -6.94
CA ASN A 85 7.11 12.52 -8.26
C ASN A 85 8.64 12.63 -8.19
N GLY A 86 9.35 11.67 -8.78
CA GLY A 86 10.81 11.67 -8.76
C GLY A 86 11.42 11.28 -7.41
N SER A 87 10.62 10.77 -6.47
CA SER A 87 11.07 10.34 -5.15
C SER A 87 10.97 8.82 -4.98
N VAL A 88 11.36 8.34 -3.79
CA VAL A 88 11.26 6.94 -3.40
C VAL A 88 10.29 6.85 -2.24
N CYS A 89 9.25 6.04 -2.40
CA CYS A 89 8.29 5.75 -1.34
C CYS A 89 8.42 4.32 -0.85
N GLU A 90 7.88 4.06 0.33
CA GLU A 90 7.85 2.75 0.95
C GLU A 90 6.40 2.24 1.00
N VAL A 91 6.16 1.08 0.39
CA VAL A 91 4.86 0.40 0.40
C VAL A 91 4.92 -0.67 1.48
N VAL A 92 4.01 -0.60 2.44
CA VAL A 92 3.90 -1.56 3.54
C VAL A 92 2.60 -2.32 3.39
N THR A 93 2.67 -3.65 3.32
CA THR A 93 1.50 -4.53 3.30
C THR A 93 1.49 -5.41 4.52
N GLY A 94 0.49 -5.24 5.38
CA GLY A 94 0.24 -6.14 6.52
C GLY A 94 -0.67 -7.29 6.10
N VAL A 95 -0.38 -8.50 6.56
CA VAL A 95 -1.20 -9.70 6.37
C VAL A 95 -1.49 -10.35 7.72
N SER A 96 -2.76 -10.69 7.96
CA SER A 96 -3.22 -11.39 9.16
C SER A 96 -3.87 -12.73 8.76
N LEU A 97 -3.38 -13.81 9.35
CA LEU A 97 -3.88 -15.17 9.16
C LEU A 97 -4.61 -15.61 10.43
N VAL A 98 -5.88 -15.98 10.31
CA VAL A 98 -6.69 -16.51 11.41
C VAL A 98 -7.04 -17.96 11.10
N TYR A 99 -6.64 -18.90 11.96
CA TYR A 99 -6.78 -20.34 11.72
C TYR A 99 -7.12 -21.10 13.02
N PRO A 100 -7.89 -22.20 12.95
CA PRO A 100 -8.29 -22.97 14.11
C PRO A 100 -7.10 -23.68 14.73
N ILE A 101 -7.13 -23.84 16.06
CA ILE A 101 -6.11 -24.59 16.80
C ILE A 101 -6.69 -25.85 17.44
N LEU A 102 -5.93 -26.94 17.41
CA LEU A 102 -6.35 -28.24 17.94
C LEU A 102 -6.25 -28.33 19.48
N THR A 103 -5.49 -27.42 20.10
CA THR A 103 -5.13 -27.48 21.53
C THR A 103 -6.17 -26.84 22.45
N ALA A 104 -7.08 -26.02 21.93
CA ALA A 104 -8.20 -25.43 22.66
C ALA A 104 -9.28 -24.98 21.67
N PRO A 105 -10.58 -24.93 22.03
CA PRO A 105 -11.58 -24.30 21.19
C PRO A 105 -11.22 -22.82 20.96
N GLY A 106 -10.94 -22.45 19.71
CA GLY A 106 -10.57 -21.09 19.34
C GLY A 106 -9.73 -20.99 18.07
N TYR A 107 -9.33 -19.76 17.74
CA TYR A 107 -8.48 -19.44 16.60
C TYR A 107 -7.15 -18.84 17.08
N ALA A 108 -6.07 -19.16 16.39
CA ALA A 108 -4.82 -18.43 16.48
C ALA A 108 -4.77 -17.36 15.39
N VAL A 109 -4.05 -16.28 15.69
CA VAL A 109 -3.75 -15.20 14.75
C VAL A 109 -2.24 -15.16 14.51
N LYS A 110 -1.82 -15.12 13.25
CA LYS A 110 -0.44 -14.86 12.86
C LYS A 110 -0.40 -13.63 11.97
N GLU A 111 0.41 -12.65 12.35
CA GLU A 111 0.55 -11.39 11.64
C GLU A 111 1.96 -11.30 11.03
N MET A 112 2.06 -10.69 9.86
CA MET A 112 3.33 -10.39 9.17
C MET A 112 3.14 -9.13 8.34
N ASP A 113 4.20 -8.37 8.12
CA ASP A 113 4.24 -7.27 7.17
C ASP A 113 5.36 -7.47 6.14
N GLU A 114 5.14 -6.92 4.96
CA GLU A 114 6.11 -6.88 3.88
C GLU A 114 6.30 -5.43 3.44
N GLN A 115 7.55 -5.01 3.32
CA GLN A 115 7.93 -3.63 2.98
C GLN A 115 8.69 -3.63 1.67
N SER A 116 8.28 -2.76 0.74
CA SER A 116 8.89 -2.65 -0.58
C SER A 116 9.14 -1.19 -0.94
N LEU A 117 10.32 -0.89 -1.47
CA LEU A 117 10.63 0.45 -1.97
C LEU A 117 10.15 0.59 -3.41
N VAL A 118 9.54 1.72 -3.72
CA VAL A 118 9.08 2.06 -5.08
C VAL A 118 9.78 3.33 -5.52
N TYR A 119 10.46 3.24 -6.66
CA TYR A 119 11.20 4.35 -7.25
C TYR A 119 10.33 4.98 -8.34
N LEU A 120 9.87 6.21 -8.12
CA LEU A 120 9.09 6.95 -9.10
C LEU A 120 9.99 7.82 -9.96
N ILE A 121 9.79 7.76 -11.27
CA ILE A 121 10.47 8.69 -12.19
C ILE A 121 9.82 10.07 -12.15
N GLY A 122 10.64 11.10 -12.24
CA GLY A 122 10.16 12.48 -12.39
C GLY A 122 9.43 12.66 -13.72
N SER A 123 8.12 12.86 -13.65
CA SER A 123 7.23 13.05 -14.79
C SER A 123 6.70 14.48 -14.87
N PRO A 124 6.48 15.03 -16.08
CA PRO A 124 5.94 16.37 -16.22
C PRO A 124 4.45 16.44 -15.78
N PRO A 125 3.94 17.61 -15.33
CA PRO A 125 2.59 17.72 -14.76
C PRO A 125 1.45 17.20 -15.65
N HIS A 126 1.58 17.36 -16.98
CA HIS A 126 0.56 16.89 -17.91
C HIS A 126 0.46 15.35 -17.98
N VAL A 127 1.56 14.63 -17.70
CA VAL A 127 1.56 13.16 -17.62
C VAL A 127 0.86 12.70 -16.35
N LEU A 128 1.15 13.34 -15.21
CA LEU A 128 0.46 13.05 -13.95
C LEU A 128 -1.05 13.31 -14.08
N GLN A 129 -1.44 14.43 -14.69
CA GLN A 129 -2.84 14.75 -14.96
C GLN A 129 -3.51 13.70 -15.85
N ALA A 130 -2.83 13.23 -16.90
CA ALA A 130 -3.35 12.19 -17.78
C ALA A 130 -3.56 10.86 -17.03
N TYR A 131 -2.65 10.51 -16.12
CA TYR A 131 -2.78 9.34 -15.26
C TYR A 131 -3.98 9.44 -14.31
N VAL A 132 -4.12 10.56 -13.60
CA VAL A 132 -5.28 10.84 -12.72
C VAL A 132 -6.60 10.78 -13.48
N ASN A 133 -6.61 11.30 -14.72
CA ASN A 133 -7.81 11.28 -15.55
C ASN A 133 -8.23 9.87 -15.98
N ASN A 134 -7.26 8.96 -16.17
CA ASN A 134 -7.53 7.54 -16.41
C ASN A 134 -8.22 6.89 -15.19
N GLY A 135 -7.81 7.27 -13.98
CA GLY A 135 -8.42 6.80 -12.73
C GLY A 135 -7.83 5.48 -12.21
N GLU A 136 -6.76 4.99 -12.83
CA GLU A 136 -6.11 3.72 -12.47
C GLU A 136 -5.64 3.66 -11.00
N GLY A 137 -5.18 4.79 -10.48
CA GLY A 137 -4.70 4.93 -9.10
C GLY A 137 -5.79 5.23 -8.05
N PHE A 138 -7.05 5.42 -8.44
CA PHE A 138 -8.08 5.93 -7.52
C PHE A 138 -8.38 4.99 -6.34
N ASP A 139 -8.34 3.67 -6.56
CA ASP A 139 -8.58 2.66 -5.52
C ASP A 139 -7.28 2.04 -5.00
N ARG A 140 -6.16 2.78 -5.09
CA ARG A 140 -4.82 2.31 -4.70
C ARG A 140 -4.23 3.24 -3.66
N ALA A 141 -3.61 2.66 -2.63
CA ALA A 141 -2.87 3.43 -1.65
C ALA A 141 -1.75 4.22 -2.33
N GLY A 142 -1.60 5.51 -2.00
CA GLY A 142 -0.64 6.40 -2.64
C GLY A 142 -1.01 6.86 -4.05
N GLY A 143 -2.18 6.48 -4.59
CA GLY A 143 -2.69 7.02 -5.85
C GLY A 143 -2.00 6.50 -7.11
N PHE A 144 -1.15 5.47 -7.04
CA PHE A 144 -0.49 4.85 -8.20
C PHE A 144 -0.69 3.33 -8.24
N SER A 145 -0.41 2.74 -9.40
CA SER A 145 -0.44 1.30 -9.64
C SER A 145 0.86 0.85 -10.30
N VAL A 146 1.49 -0.18 -9.74
CA VAL A 146 2.65 -0.86 -10.34
C VAL A 146 2.21 -1.79 -11.48
N GLN A 147 1.01 -2.35 -11.38
CA GLN A 147 0.45 -3.32 -12.33
C GLN A 147 -0.78 -2.74 -13.01
N GLY A 148 -0.57 -1.91 -14.02
CA GLY A 148 -1.69 -1.37 -14.79
C GLY A 148 -1.34 -1.02 -16.22
N SER A 149 -2.32 -0.48 -16.93
CA SER A 149 -2.25 -0.30 -18.38
C SER A 149 -1.41 0.92 -18.75
N VAL A 150 -1.26 1.86 -17.81
CA VAL A 150 -0.46 3.08 -17.93
C VAL A 150 0.85 2.99 -17.14
N ALA A 151 1.00 1.96 -16.29
CA ALA A 151 2.26 1.60 -15.68
C ALA A 151 3.20 1.04 -16.77
N CYS A 152 4.44 1.51 -16.80
CA CYS A 152 5.49 1.04 -17.71
C CYS A 152 6.66 0.41 -16.96
#